data_AF-A0AAW8UWN3-F1
#
_entry.id   AF-A0AAW8UWN3-F1
#
_cell.length_a   1.000
_cell.length_b   1.000
_cell.length_c   1.000
_cell.angle_alpha   90.00
_cell.angle_beta   90.00
_cell.angle_gamma   90.00
#
_symmetry.space_group_name_H-M   'P 1'
#
loop_
_entity.id
_entity.type
_entity.pdbx_description
1 polymer ?
#
loop_
_entity_poly.entity_id
_entity_poly.type
_entity_poly.pdbx_seq_one_letter_code
_entity_poly.pdbx_strand_id
1 'polypeptide(L)'
;NYYPFYQEAQTRQIADWLIGMNASPLYTLNLQQKGVQGTFSLGRVQTPTLYLIFQRQEAIENFKKEPFFEVEASIKVNQGSFKGVLSPTQRF
;
A
#
# COMPACT_ATOMS: atom_id res chain seq x y z
N ASN A 1 18.88 -30.19 -1.35
CA ASN A 1 19.29 -29.12 -0.40
C ASN A 1 18.05 -28.50 0.22
N TYR A 2 17.60 -29.05 1.35
CA TYR A 2 16.44 -28.57 2.10
C TYR A 2 16.96 -27.68 3.23
N TYR A 3 16.60 -26.40 3.23
CA TYR A 3 16.89 -25.55 4.39
C TYR A 3 15.96 -25.99 5.52
N PRO A 4 16.45 -26.36 6.72
CA PRO A 4 15.58 -26.79 7.80
C PRO A 4 14.61 -25.67 8.19
N PHE A 5 13.31 -25.95 8.24
CA PHE A 5 12.28 -24.98 8.65
C PHE A 5 12.59 -24.27 9.98
N TYR A 6 13.27 -24.99 10.89
CA TYR A 6 13.75 -24.42 12.15
C TYR A 6 14.75 -23.27 11.94
N GLN A 7 15.71 -23.43 11.01
CA GLN A 7 16.70 -22.40 10.72
C GLN A 7 16.05 -21.16 10.12
N GLU A 8 15.08 -21.35 9.21
CA GLU A 8 14.31 -20.24 8.63
C GLU A 8 13.56 -19.44 9.71
N ALA A 9 12.86 -20.14 10.60
CA ALA A 9 12.13 -19.51 11.71
C ALA A 9 13.07 -18.76 12.67
N GLN A 10 14.22 -19.36 12.99
CA GLN A 10 15.24 -18.74 13.84
C GLN A 10 15.84 -17.49 13.18
N THR A 11 16.20 -17.55 11.89
CA THR A 11 16.72 -16.39 11.15
C THR A 11 15.70 -15.25 11.15
N ARG A 12 14.42 -15.56 10.92
CA ARG A 12 13.35 -14.56 10.97
C ARG A 12 13.23 -13.90 12.35
N GLN A 13 13.24 -14.71 13.42
CA GLN A 13 13.17 -14.21 14.79
C GLN A 13 14.35 -13.28 15.11
N ILE A 14 15.57 -13.66 14.74
CA ILE A 14 16.78 -12.84 14.95
C ILE A 14 16.68 -11.54 14.15
N ALA A 15 16.28 -11.61 12.87
CA ALA A 15 16.17 -10.42 12.03
C ALA A 15 15.13 -9.43 12.55
N ASP A 16 13.95 -9.92 12.94
CA ASP A 16 12.88 -9.08 13.46
C ASP A 16 13.28 -8.45 14.81
N TRP A 17 13.96 -9.21 15.68
CA TRP A 17 14.50 -8.71 16.94
C TRP A 17 15.59 -7.66 16.72
N LEU A 18 16.55 -7.92 15.83
CA LEU A 18 17.66 -7.01 15.56
C LEU A 18 17.16 -5.67 15.03
N ILE A 19 16.20 -5.67 14.10
CA ILE A 19 15.62 -4.44 13.58
C ILE A 19 14.79 -3.74 14.67
N GLY A 20 13.91 -4.47 15.35
CA GLY A 20 13.02 -3.88 16.36
C GLY A 20 13.76 -3.25 17.53
N MET A 21 14.75 -3.95 18.09
CA MET A 21 15.46 -3.53 19.29
C MET A 21 16.50 -2.42 19.04
N ASN A 22 17.02 -2.30 17.82
CA ASN A 22 17.95 -1.22 17.50
C ASN A 22 17.23 0.01 16.93
N ALA A 23 16.31 -0.19 15.97
CA ALA A 23 15.70 0.92 15.26
C ALA A 23 14.65 1.66 16.11
N SER A 24 13.86 0.95 16.91
CA SER A 24 12.80 1.59 17.71
C SER A 24 13.36 2.56 18.75
N PRO A 25 14.37 2.20 19.58
CA PRO A 25 14.97 3.15 20.50
C PRO A 25 15.69 4.29 19.79
N LEU A 26 16.44 3.99 18.71
CA LEU A 26 17.14 5.01 17.92
C LEU A 26 16.18 6.10 17.43
N TYR A 27 15.10 5.72 16.75
CA TYR A 27 14.13 6.68 16.23
C TYR A 27 13.35 7.38 17.34
N THR A 28 12.96 6.64 18.38
CA THR A 28 12.25 7.22 19.53
C THR A 28 13.07 8.33 20.17
N LEU A 29 14.34 8.07 20.50
CA LEU A 29 15.21 9.05 21.13
C LEU A 29 15.48 10.25 20.21
N ASN A 30 15.73 10.02 18.91
CA ASN A 30 15.95 11.08 17.94
C ASN A 30 14.71 12.00 17.78
N LEU A 31 13.51 11.43 17.82
CA LEU A 31 12.26 12.18 17.72
C LEU A 31 11.95 12.95 19.01
N GLN A 32 12.20 12.33 20.18
CA GLN A 32 12.07 12.98 21.48
C GLN A 32 13.01 14.19 21.61
N GLN A 33 14.25 14.09 21.13
CA GLN A 33 15.18 15.22 21.07
C GLN A 33 14.66 16.37 20.20
N LYS A 34 13.79 16.09 19.23
CA LYS A 34 13.12 17.08 18.38
C LYS A 34 11.78 17.56 18.97
N GLY A 35 11.48 17.22 20.22
CA GLY A 35 10.26 17.61 20.92
C GLY A 35 9.04 16.75 20.62
N VAL A 36 9.19 15.65 19.87
CA VAL A 36 8.08 14.73 19.58
C VAL A 36 7.93 13.75 20.74
N GLN A 37 6.79 13.81 21.42
CA GLN A 37 6.50 12.90 22.53
C GLN A 37 6.00 11.54 22.03
N GLY A 38 6.36 10.47 22.76
CA GLY A 38 5.89 9.11 22.48
C GLY A 38 7.01 8.11 22.24
N THR A 39 6.62 6.86 21.95
CA THR A 39 7.51 5.78 21.52
C THR A 39 7.14 5.37 20.10
N PHE A 40 8.14 5.06 19.29
CA PHE A 40 7.99 4.78 17.87
C PHE A 40 8.54 3.39 17.57
N SER A 41 7.65 2.42 17.40
CA SER A 41 8.01 1.06 17.05
C SER A 41 8.41 0.97 15.58
N LEU A 42 9.58 0.39 15.33
CA LEU A 42 10.07 0.09 13.99
C LEU A 42 10.22 -1.41 13.82
N GLY A 43 9.96 -1.92 12.63
CA GLY A 43 10.07 -3.35 12.37
C GLY A 43 9.90 -3.68 10.90
N ARG A 44 10.48 -4.81 10.52
CA ARG A 44 10.55 -5.26 9.12
C ARG A 44 9.17 -5.43 8.45
N VAL A 45 8.10 -5.63 9.21
CA VAL A 45 6.73 -5.77 8.68
C VAL A 45 5.88 -4.53 8.94
N GLN A 46 5.88 -4.00 10.17
CA GLN A 46 5.05 -2.85 10.54
C GLN A 46 5.39 -1.60 9.73
N THR A 47 6.69 -1.30 9.57
CA THR A 47 7.17 -0.07 8.94
C THR A 47 6.87 -0.04 7.43
N PRO A 48 7.18 -1.08 6.62
CA PRO A 48 6.79 -1.06 5.22
C PRO A 48 5.27 -1.11 5.02
N THR A 49 4.53 -1.78 5.90
CA THR A 49 3.05 -1.75 5.84
C THR A 49 2.51 -0.33 6.01
N LEU A 50 3.03 0.41 7.00
CA LEU A 50 2.69 1.82 7.19
C LEU A 50 3.09 2.66 5.97
N TYR A 51 4.25 2.38 5.37
CA TYR A 51 4.72 3.09 4.19
C TYR A 51 3.79 2.90 2.98
N LEU A 52 3.21 1.71 2.79
CA LEU A 52 2.21 1.50 1.72
C LEU A 52 0.96 2.37 1.93
N ILE A 53 0.51 2.53 3.17
CA ILE A 53 -0.62 3.41 3.49
C ILE A 53 -0.25 4.87 3.19
N PHE A 54 0.94 5.29 3.62
CA PHE A 54 1.46 6.64 3.33
C PHE A 54 1.53 6.90 1.82
N GLN A 55 2.10 5.98 1.03
CA GLN A 55 2.15 6.11 -0.43
C GLN A 55 0.76 6.23 -1.06
N ARG A 56 -0.22 5.46 -0.56
CA ARG A 56 -1.60 5.56 -1.04
C ARG A 56 -2.21 6.91 -0.71
N GLN A 57 -1.95 7.43 0.48
CA GLN A 57 -2.38 8.76 0.89
C GLN A 57 -1.77 9.84 0.00
N GLU A 58 -0.45 9.81 -0.24
CA GLU A 58 0.20 10.75 -1.16
C GLU A 58 -0.37 10.68 -2.57
N ALA A 59 -0.66 9.46 -3.07
CA ALA A 59 -1.28 9.29 -4.38
C ALA A 59 -2.69 9.91 -4.46
N ILE A 60 -3.45 9.90 -3.36
CA ILE A 60 -4.77 10.53 -3.27
C ILE A 60 -4.63 12.06 -3.17
N GLU A 61 -3.75 12.56 -2.31
CA GLU A 61 -3.52 14.00 -2.12
C GLU A 61 -3.03 14.68 -3.40
N ASN A 62 -2.18 13.99 -4.15
CA ASN A 62 -1.65 14.48 -5.43
C ASN A 62 -2.52 14.12 -6.64
N PHE A 63 -3.65 13.43 -6.46
CA PHE A 63 -4.54 13.07 -7.56
C PHE A 63 -5.22 14.31 -8.14
N LYS A 64 -4.89 14.64 -9.39
CA LYS A 64 -5.54 15.71 -10.15
C LYS A 64 -6.71 15.12 -10.94
N LYS A 65 -7.93 15.49 -10.56
CA LYS A 65 -9.16 15.10 -11.27
C LYS A 65 -9.17 15.76 -12.64
N GLU A 66 -9.30 14.95 -13.69
CA GLU A 66 -9.45 15.42 -15.06
C GLU A 66 -10.83 14.99 -15.59
N PRO A 67 -11.57 15.88 -16.26
CA PRO A 67 -12.83 15.50 -16.89
C PRO A 67 -12.54 14.50 -18.01
N PHE A 68 -13.31 13.41 -18.04
CA PHE A 68 -13.30 12.45 -19.15
C PHE A 68 -14.73 12.27 -19.67
N PHE A 69 -14.83 11.87 -20.93
CA PHE A 69 -16.10 11.59 -21.58
C PHE A 69 -16.17 10.11 -21.95
N GLU A 70 -17.34 9.53 -21.78
CA GLU A 70 -17.65 8.16 -22.16
C GLU A 70 -18.85 8.19 -23.11
N VAL A 71 -18.84 7.30 -24.12
CA VAL A 71 -19.95 7.18 -25.06
C VAL A 71 -20.89 6.08 -24.57
N GLU A 72 -22.08 6.48 -24.13
CA GLU A 72 -23.16 5.56 -23.74
C GLU A 72 -24.25 5.55 -24.83
N ALA A 73 -24.68 4.36 -25.23
CA ALA A 73 -25.78 4.13 -26.15
C ALA A 73 -26.93 3.39 -25.44
N SER A 74 -28.15 3.93 -25.57
CA SER A 74 -29.37 3.22 -25.15
C SER A 74 -29.87 2.36 -26.30
N ILE A 75 -29.71 1.04 -26.19
CA ILE A 75 -30.04 0.08 -27.24
C ILE A 75 -31.39 -0.55 -26.92
N LYS A 76 -32.35 -0.41 -27.85
CA LYS A 76 -33.66 -1.06 -27.76
C LYS A 76 -33.65 -2.36 -28.56
N VAL A 77 -34.19 -3.41 -27.96
CA VAL A 77 -34.45 -4.72 -28.58
C VAL A 77 -35.93 -5.09 -28.41
N ASN A 78 -36.41 -6.04 -29.20
CA ASN A 78 -37.84 -6.40 -29.25
C ASN A 78 -38.45 -6.77 -27.89
N GLN A 79 -37.64 -7.15 -26.90
CA GLN A 79 -38.07 -7.50 -25.54
C GLN A 79 -37.33 -6.70 -24.44
N GLY A 80 -36.89 -5.47 -24.72
CA GLY A 80 -36.35 -4.60 -23.66
C GLY A 80 -35.35 -3.56 -24.14
N SER A 81 -34.65 -2.94 -23.18
CA SER A 81 -33.58 -2.00 -23.46
C SER A 81 -32.38 -2.26 -22.57
N PHE A 82 -31.18 -2.09 -23.10
CA PHE A 82 -29.95 -2.16 -22.33
C PHE A 82 -29.02 -1.01 -22.68
N LYS A 83 -28.08 -0.71 -21.78
CA LYS A 83 -27.05 0.30 -21.97
C LYS A 83 -25.80 -0.35 -22.56
N GLY A 84 -25.33 0.19 -23.68
CA GLY A 84 -24.02 -0.13 -24.25
C GLY A 84 -23.04 0.99 -23.94
N VAL A 85 -21.84 0.64 -23.50
CA VAL A 85 -20.76 1.59 -23.22
C VAL A 85 -19.61 1.30 -24.19
N LEU A 86 -19.13 2.32 -24.89
CA LEU A 86 -18.02 2.16 -25.81
C LEU A 86 -16.71 2.03 -25.04
N SER A 87 -16.07 0.86 -25.10
CA SER A 87 -14.70 0.71 -24.61
C SER A 87 -13.71 1.28 -25.63
N PRO A 88 -12.93 2.32 -25.30
CA PRO A 88 -12.00 2.95 -26.26
C PRO A 88 -10.83 2.06 -26.68
N THR A 89 -10.61 0.95 -25.97
CA THR A 89 -9.41 0.10 -26.13
C THR A 89 -9.50 -0.88 -27.30
N GLN A 90 -10.68 -1.02 -27.92
CA GLN A 90 -10.88 -1.90 -29.07
C GLN A 90 -10.74 -1.09 -30.36
N ARG A 91 -9.51 -0.99 -30.87
CA ARG A 91 -9.25 -0.44 -32.21
C ARG A 91 -9.85 -1.40 -33.25
N PHE A 92 -10.63 -0.85 -34.18
CA PHE A 92 -11.12 -1.55 -35.37
C PHE A 92 -9.97 -1.97 -36.29
#